data_AF-A0A948UEF7-F1
#
_entry.id   AF-A0A948UEF7-F1
#
_cell.length_a   1.000
_cell.length_b   1.000
_cell.length_c   1.000
_cell.angle_alpha   90.00
_cell.angle_beta   90.00
_cell.angle_gamma   90.00
#
_symmetry.space_group_name_H-M   'P 1'
#
loop_
_entity.id
_entity.type
_entity.pdbx_description
1 polymer ?
#
loop_
_entity_poly.entity_id
_entity_poly.type
_entity_poly.pdbx_seq_one_letter_code
_entity_poly.pdbx_strand_id
1 'polypeptide(L)' 'MPRIADDILLTHLEVALAVAPEPVLCGLNADDPRQQRNARVDLAQHLVERMRGFVIEGEGGMRGEGQACLFPGDFSPIG' A
#
# COMPACT_ATOMS: atom_id res chain seq x y z
N MET A 1 9.78 17.10 -7.97
CA MET A 1 8.39 16.68 -8.26
C MET A 1 7.53 17.12 -7.07
N PRO A 2 6.26 17.53 -7.24
CA PRO A 2 5.45 18.06 -6.15
C PRO A 2 5.05 16.95 -5.18
N ARG A 3 5.27 17.19 -3.88
CA ARG A 3 4.77 16.32 -2.80
C ARG A 3 3.25 16.42 -2.73
N ILE A 4 2.57 15.30 -2.49
CA ILE A 4 1.13 15.29 -2.22
C ILE A 4 0.91 15.73 -0.77
N ALA A 5 0.01 16.69 -0.56
CA ALA A 5 -0.41 17.08 0.77
C ALA A 5 -1.41 16.05 1.33
N ASP A 6 -1.44 15.88 2.66
CA ASP A 6 -2.25 14.83 3.31
C ASP A 6 -3.75 14.97 3.04
N ASP A 7 -4.25 16.20 2.90
CA ASP A 7 -5.64 16.52 2.54
C ASP A 7 -5.99 16.05 1.11
N ILE A 8 -5.05 16.20 0.18
CA ILE A 8 -5.18 15.73 -1.20
C ILE A 8 -5.16 14.19 -1.22
N LEU A 9 -4.24 13.56 -0.47
CA LEU A 9 -4.18 12.11 -0.34
C LEU A 9 -5.47 11.53 0.27
N LEU A 10 -5.99 12.17 1.33
CA LEU A 10 -7.25 11.79 1.97
C LEU A 10 -8.40 11.83 0.97
N THR A 11 -8.51 12.90 0.19
CA THR A 11 -9.51 13.03 -0.87
C THR A 11 -9.42 11.87 -1.87
N HIS A 12 -8.21 11.51 -2.33
CA HIS A 12 -8.06 10.39 -3.25
C HIS A 12 -8.44 9.04 -2.63
N LEU A 13 -8.17 8.85 -1.34
CA LEU A 13 -8.53 7.65 -0.60
C LEU A 13 -10.05 7.53 -0.40
N GLU A 14 -10.73 8.62 -0.02
CA GLU A 14 -12.19 8.67 0.08
C GLU A 14 -12.87 8.30 -1.23
N VAL A 15 -12.41 8.91 -2.33
CA VAL A 15 -12.97 8.61 -3.65
C VAL A 15 -12.64 7.16 -4.00
N ALA A 16 -11.43 6.64 -3.70
CA ALA A 16 -11.05 5.23 -3.96
C ALA A 16 -11.98 4.25 -3.24
N LEU A 17 -12.32 4.53 -1.99
CA LEU A 17 -13.30 3.75 -1.23
C LEU A 17 -14.71 3.87 -1.83
N ALA A 18 -15.13 5.07 -2.24
CA ALA A 18 -16.47 5.30 -2.79
C ALA A 18 -16.75 4.59 -4.12
N VAL A 19 -15.70 4.24 -4.88
CA VAL A 19 -15.84 3.52 -6.17
C VAL A 19 -15.35 2.08 -6.10
N ALA A 20 -14.81 1.64 -4.96
CA ALA A 20 -14.32 0.28 -4.82
C ALA A 20 -15.48 -0.71 -4.99
N PRO A 21 -15.24 -1.84 -5.68
CA PRO A 21 -16.28 -2.84 -5.86
C PRO A 21 -16.62 -3.50 -4.52
N GLU A 22 -17.89 -3.88 -4.35
CA GLU A 22 -18.41 -4.49 -3.11
C GLU A 22 -17.53 -5.63 -2.53
N PRO A 23 -16.95 -6.55 -3.35
CA PRO A 23 -16.07 -7.60 -2.82
C PRO A 23 -14.81 -7.05 -2.14
N VAL A 24 -14.28 -5.91 -2.61
CA VAL A 24 -13.13 -5.25 -1.97
C VAL A 24 -13.57 -4.64 -0.64
N LEU A 25 -14.73 -3.96 -0.61
CA LEU A 25 -15.27 -3.37 0.63
C LEU A 25 -15.56 -4.43 1.70
N CYS A 26 -16.21 -5.53 1.32
CA CYS A 26 -16.43 -6.67 2.20
C CYS A 26 -15.11 -7.28 2.68
N GLY A 27 -14.14 -7.42 1.76
CA GLY A 27 -12.82 -7.96 2.07
C GLY A 27 -12.04 -7.11 3.08
N LEU A 28 -12.17 -5.78 3.06
CA LEU A 28 -11.52 -4.90 4.04
C LEU A 28 -11.99 -5.15 5.48
N ASN A 29 -13.23 -5.60 5.64
CA ASN A 29 -13.85 -5.94 6.92
C ASN A 29 -13.78 -7.45 7.24
N ALA A 30 -13.08 -8.25 6.43
CA ALA A 30 -13.01 -9.70 6.64
C ALA A 30 -12.22 -10.06 7.91
N ASP A 31 -12.71 -11.08 8.62
CA ASP A 31 -12.02 -11.66 9.78
C ASP A 31 -10.79 -12.46 9.36
N ASP A 32 -10.77 -13.02 8.14
CA ASP A 32 -9.58 -13.69 7.61
C ASP A 32 -8.49 -12.67 7.26
N PRO A 33 -7.33 -12.70 7.93
CA PRO A 33 -6.24 -11.75 7.68
C PRO A 33 -5.71 -11.82 6.24
N ARG A 34 -5.81 -12.98 5.57
CA ARG A 34 -5.39 -13.10 4.17
C ARG A 34 -6.36 -12.39 3.24
N GLN A 35 -7.65 -12.61 3.42
CA GLN A 35 -8.70 -11.91 2.67
C GLN A 35 -8.63 -10.40 2.88
N GLN A 36 -8.47 -9.95 4.12
CA GLN A 36 -8.31 -8.53 4.44
C GLN A 36 -7.07 -7.93 3.78
N ARG A 37 -5.94 -8.64 3.79
CA ARG A 37 -4.73 -8.19 3.12
C ARG A 37 -4.92 -8.05 1.61
N ASN A 38 -5.58 -9.02 0.97
CA ASN A 38 -5.83 -8.97 -0.46
C ASN A 38 -6.70 -7.76 -0.83
N ALA A 39 -7.78 -7.52 -0.08
CA ALA A 39 -8.64 -6.36 -0.29
C ALA A 39 -7.89 -5.02 -0.14
N ARG A 40 -6.95 -4.93 0.80
CA ARG A 40 -6.08 -3.74 0.93
C ARG A 40 -5.16 -3.56 -0.28
N VAL A 41 -4.64 -4.64 -0.85
CA VAL A 41 -3.82 -4.59 -2.07
C VAL A 41 -4.65 -4.12 -3.26
N ASP A 42 -5.86 -4.65 -3.42
CA ASP A 42 -6.77 -4.26 -4.51
C ASP A 42 -7.16 -2.77 -4.40
N LEU A 43 -7.50 -2.30 -3.18
CA LEU A 43 -7.75 -0.88 -2.92
C LEU A 43 -6.51 -0.02 -3.23
N ALA A 44 -5.33 -0.47 -2.84
CA ALA A 44 -4.08 0.26 -3.12
C ALA A 44 -3.80 0.37 -4.62
N GLN A 45 -4.11 -0.67 -5.41
CA GLN A 45 -4.00 -0.59 -6.88
C GLN A 45 -4.92 0.49 -7.44
N HIS A 46 -6.19 0.54 -7.01
CA HIS A 46 -7.11 1.59 -7.43
C HIS A 46 -6.63 3.00 -7.05
N LEU A 47 -6.05 3.14 -5.85
CA LEU A 47 -5.49 4.39 -5.39
C LEU A 47 -4.28 4.82 -6.24
N VAL A 48 -3.38 3.88 -6.57
CA VAL A 48 -2.21 4.14 -7.43
C VAL A 48 -2.65 4.55 -8.84
N GLU A 49 -3.66 3.90 -9.41
CA GLU A 49 -4.20 4.27 -10.72
C GLU A 49 -4.76 5.70 -10.72
N ARG A 50 -5.44 6.08 -9.64
CA ARG A 50 -5.98 7.44 -9.48
C ARG A 50 -4.94 8.50 -9.22
N MET A 51 -3.89 8.14 -8.48
CA MET A 51 -2.79 9.04 -8.21
C MET A 51 -1.73 9.01 -9.31
N ARG A 52 -1.99 8.35 -10.46
CA ARG A 52 -1.11 8.43 -11.64
C ARG A 52 -0.88 9.90 -12.00
N GLY A 53 0.37 10.34 -11.89
CA GLY A 53 0.77 11.74 -12.09
C GLY A 53 1.24 12.45 -10.81
N PHE A 54 0.97 11.89 -9.63
CA PHE A 54 1.47 12.37 -8.35
C PHE A 54 2.60 11.46 -7.82
N VAL A 55 3.58 12.05 -7.16
CA VAL A 55 4.62 11.29 -6.43
C VAL A 55 4.20 11.19 -4.98
N ILE A 56 3.99 9.97 -4.49
CA ILE A 56 3.78 9.70 -3.07
C ILE A 56 5.17 9.62 -2.41
N GLU A 57 5.63 10.71 -1.83
CA GLU A 57 6.76 10.66 -0.89
C GLU A 57 6.18 10.43 0.50
N GLY A 58 6.23 9.20 1.01
CA GLY A 58 5.97 8.95 2.42
C GLY A 58 7.12 9.55 3.23
N GLU A 59 6.81 10.36 4.26
CA GLU A 59 7.81 10.67 5.27
C GLU A 59 8.31 9.33 5.82
N GLY A 60 9.60 9.08 5.67
CA GLY A 60 10.20 7.78 5.91
C GLY A 60 10.01 7.32 7.35
N GLY A 61 8.88 6.67 7.63
CA GLY A 61 8.81 5.63 8.65
C GLY A 61 9.71 4.49 8.21
N MET A 62 11.02 4.60 8.47
CA MET A 62 12.03 3.53 8.43
C MET A 62 11.90 2.54 7.26
N ARG A 63 11.74 3.02 6.02
CA ARG A 63 11.95 2.17 4.85
C ARG A 63 13.41 2.29 4.40
N GLY A 64 14.28 1.52 5.06
CA GLY A 64 15.52 1.04 4.43
C GLY A 64 16.86 1.54 4.98
N GLU A 65 16.97 2.01 6.22
CA GLU A 65 18.21 1.74 6.95
C GLU A 65 18.20 0.25 7.29
N GLY A 66 19.21 -0.48 6.80
CA GLY A 66 19.23 -1.93 6.64
C GLY A 66 18.33 -2.71 7.60
N GLN A 67 17.40 -3.49 7.06
CA GLN A 67 16.97 -4.68 7.79
C GLN A 67 18.24 -5.45 8.11
N ALA A 68 18.69 -5.37 9.37
CA ALA A 68 19.68 -6.28 9.88
C ALA A 68 19.11 -7.67 9.60
N CYS A 69 19.74 -8.40 8.68
CA CYS A 69 19.40 -9.78 8.41
C CYS A 69 19.29 -10.48 9.78
N LEU A 70 18.09 -10.99 10.11
CA LEU A 70 17.87 -11.75 11.35
C LEU A 70 18.73 -13.03 11.39
N PHE A 71 19.40 -13.35 10.28
CA PHE A 71 20.40 -14.40 10.14
C PHE A 71 21.61 -13.84 9.38
N PRO A 72 22.72 -13.51 10.06
CA PRO A 72 23.98 -13.19 9.41
C PRO A 72 24.61 -14.50 8.91
N GLY A 73 24.40 -14.85 7.63
CA GLY A 73 25.06 -16.04 7.07
C GLY A 73 24.62 -16.53 5.69
N ASP A 74 23.38 -16.31 5.27
CA ASP A 74 22.87 -16.98 4.07
C ASP A 74 23.05 -16.16 2.79
N PHE A 75 24.31 -16.01 2.38
CA PHE A 75 24.65 -15.73 0.99
C PHE A 75 24.99 -17.04 0.28
N SER A 76 24.03 -17.60 -0.46
CA SER A 76 24.32 -18.44 -1.63
C SER A 76 23.15 -18.39 -2.61
N PRO A 77 23.41 -18.28 -3.93
CA PRO A 77 22.36 -18.22 -4.92
C PRO A 77 21.70 -19.61 -5.03
N ILE A 78 20.37 -19.64 -5.06
CA ILE A 78 19.64 -20.84 -5.48
C ILE A 78 19.87 -20.97 -7.00
N GLY A 79 20.52 -22.06 -7.39
CA GLY A 79 20.69 -22.48 -8.78
C GLY A 79 19.41 -22.97 -9.42
#